data_AF-A0A1W2PQZ4-F1
#
_entry.id   AF-A0A1W2PQZ4-F1
#
_cell.length_a   1.000
_cell.length_b   1.000
_cell.length_c   1.000
_cell.angle_alpha   90.00
_cell.angle_beta   90.00
_cell.angle_gamma   90.00
#
_symmetry.space_group_name_H-M   'P 1'
#
loop_
_entity.id
_entity.type
_entity.pdbx_description
1 polymer ?
#
loop_
_entity_poly.entity_id
_entity_poly.type
_entity_poly.pdbx_seq_one_letter_code
_entity_poly.pdbx_strand_id
1 'polypeptide(L)'
;MDALIIPVTMEVPCDSRGQRMWWAFLASSMVTFFGGLFIILLWRTLKYLWTVCCHCGGKTKEAQKINNGSSQADGTLKPVDEKEEAVAAEVGWMTSVKDWAGVMISAQTLTGRVLVVLVFALSIGALVIYFIDSSNPIESCQNFYKDFTLQIDMAFNVFFLLYFGLRFIAANDKLWFWLEVNSVVDFFTVPPVFVSVYLNRSWLGLRFLRALRLIQFSEILQFLNILKTSNSIKLVNLLSIFISTWLTAAGFIHLVENSGDPWENFQNNQALTYWECVYLLMVTMSTVGYGDVYAKTTLGRLFMVFFILGGLAMFASYVPEIIELIGNRKKYGGSYSAVSGRKQCLPATCPKLLLSS
;
A
#
# COMPACT_ATOMS: atom_id res chain seq x y z
N MET A 1 -37.87 24.89 -1.05
CA MET A 1 -37.20 24.03 -2.05
C MET A 1 -36.32 24.97 -2.85
N ASP A 2 -35.20 25.35 -2.26
CA ASP A 2 -34.33 26.37 -2.84
C ASP A 2 -33.12 25.65 -3.40
N ALA A 3 -33.01 25.71 -4.73
CA ALA A 3 -31.94 25.11 -5.49
C ALA A 3 -30.61 25.76 -5.09
N LEU A 4 -29.69 24.91 -4.67
CA LEU A 4 -28.34 25.23 -4.26
C LEU A 4 -27.56 25.72 -5.50
N ILE A 5 -27.43 27.04 -5.67
CA ILE A 5 -26.61 27.66 -6.72
C ILE A 5 -25.15 27.58 -6.27
N ILE A 6 -24.47 26.53 -6.70
CA ILE A 6 -23.01 26.44 -6.64
C ILE A 6 -22.47 27.35 -7.76
N PRO A 7 -21.40 28.14 -7.55
CA PRO A 7 -20.73 28.84 -8.64
C PRO A 7 -20.09 27.80 -9.57
N VAL A 8 -20.82 27.44 -10.63
CA VAL A 8 -20.37 26.55 -11.69
C VAL A 8 -19.49 27.36 -12.63
N THR A 9 -18.18 27.17 -12.53
CA THR A 9 -17.29 27.49 -13.64
C THR A 9 -17.58 26.50 -14.77
N MET A 10 -18.08 27.01 -15.90
CA MET A 10 -18.23 26.33 -17.19
C MET A 10 -16.90 25.63 -17.54
N GLU A 11 -16.84 24.34 -17.88
CA GLU A 11 -17.35 23.73 -19.12
C GLU A 11 -17.79 22.26 -18.89
N VAL A 12 -18.96 21.91 -19.42
CA VAL A 12 -19.59 20.56 -19.52
C VAL A 12 -20.03 19.88 -18.20
N PRO A 13 -21.33 19.93 -17.83
CA PRO A 13 -21.86 19.07 -16.78
C PRO A 13 -21.81 17.59 -17.22
N CYS A 14 -21.22 16.72 -16.40
CA CYS A 14 -21.20 15.26 -16.66
C CYS A 14 -22.60 14.61 -16.66
N ASP A 15 -23.60 15.26 -16.07
CA ASP A 15 -24.99 14.80 -16.05
C ASP A 15 -25.92 16.02 -15.92
N SER A 16 -27.03 15.98 -16.66
CA SER A 16 -28.18 16.89 -16.57
C SER A 16 -28.74 17.08 -15.15
N ARG A 17 -28.46 16.15 -14.21
CA ARG A 17 -28.93 16.20 -12.81
C ARG A 17 -27.89 16.69 -11.79
N GLY A 18 -26.63 16.89 -12.17
CA GLY A 18 -25.58 17.39 -11.27
C GLY A 18 -25.31 16.53 -10.02
N GLN A 19 -25.67 15.24 -10.03
CA GLN A 19 -25.49 14.36 -8.86
C GLN A 19 -24.04 13.90 -8.70
N ARG A 20 -23.56 13.89 -7.45
CA ARG A 20 -22.24 13.37 -7.05
C ARG A 20 -22.23 11.83 -7.14
N MET A 21 -21.21 11.25 -7.78
CA MET A 21 -21.12 9.80 -8.02
C MET A 21 -19.99 9.13 -7.22
N TRP A 22 -19.55 9.76 -6.13
CA TRP A 22 -18.50 9.25 -5.22
C TRP A 22 -18.75 7.81 -4.76
N TRP A 23 -20.01 7.42 -4.58
CA TRP A 23 -20.41 6.08 -4.16
C TRP A 23 -20.04 5.00 -5.19
N ALA A 24 -20.02 5.30 -6.49
CA ALA A 24 -19.66 4.32 -7.53
C ALA A 24 -18.18 3.93 -7.44
N PHE A 25 -17.31 4.92 -7.20
CA PHE A 25 -15.88 4.69 -7.00
C PHE A 25 -15.61 3.89 -5.74
N LEU A 26 -16.23 4.28 -4.61
CA LEU A 26 -16.07 3.55 -3.35
C LEU A 26 -16.64 2.13 -3.44
N ALA A 27 -17.81 1.96 -4.06
CA ALA A 27 -18.43 0.66 -4.28
C ALA A 27 -17.52 -0.26 -5.10
N SER A 28 -16.85 0.25 -6.14
CA SER A 28 -15.91 -0.57 -6.92
C SER A 28 -14.78 -1.14 -6.05
N SER A 29 -14.20 -0.33 -5.15
CA SER A 29 -13.16 -0.78 -4.22
C SER A 29 -13.72 -1.79 -3.21
N MET A 30 -14.86 -1.49 -2.58
CA MET A 30 -15.52 -2.38 -1.62
C MET A 30 -15.86 -3.74 -2.24
N VAL A 31 -16.45 -3.74 -3.43
CA VAL A 31 -16.83 -4.97 -4.14
C VAL A 31 -15.59 -5.78 -4.49
N THR A 32 -14.51 -5.16 -4.98
CA THR A 32 -13.27 -5.90 -5.25
C THR A 32 -12.68 -6.50 -3.98
N PHE A 33 -12.63 -5.76 -2.88
CA PHE A 33 -12.06 -6.22 -1.61
C PHE A 33 -12.87 -7.36 -0.98
N PHE A 34 -14.17 -7.13 -0.73
CA PHE A 34 -15.04 -8.10 -0.07
C PHE A 34 -15.41 -9.26 -1.00
N GLY A 35 -15.60 -9.01 -2.29
CA GLY A 35 -15.86 -10.05 -3.28
C GLY A 35 -14.69 -11.02 -3.40
N GLY A 36 -13.47 -10.52 -3.51
CA GLY A 36 -12.28 -11.38 -3.54
C GLY A 36 -12.03 -12.11 -2.21
N LEU A 37 -12.25 -11.45 -1.07
CA LEU A 37 -12.17 -12.11 0.24
C LEU A 37 -13.17 -13.27 0.36
N PHE A 38 -14.41 -13.05 -0.07
CA PHE A 38 -15.45 -14.07 -0.06
C PHE A 38 -15.09 -15.25 -0.98
N ILE A 39 -14.58 -14.99 -2.19
CA ILE A 39 -14.10 -16.03 -3.11
C ILE A 39 -13.00 -16.88 -2.47
N ILE A 40 -12.03 -16.27 -1.79
CA ILE A 40 -10.94 -17.00 -1.11
C ILE A 40 -11.50 -17.88 0.02
N LEU A 41 -12.42 -17.35 0.82
CA LEU A 41 -13.06 -18.09 1.92
C LEU A 41 -13.93 -19.25 1.39
N LEU A 42 -14.70 -19.02 0.33
CA LEU A 42 -15.47 -20.05 -0.35
C LEU A 42 -14.56 -21.14 -0.91
N TRP A 43 -13.46 -20.77 -1.58
CA TRP A 43 -12.52 -21.75 -2.12
C TRP A 43 -11.91 -22.61 -1.00
N ARG A 44 -11.54 -22.00 0.13
CA ARG A 44 -10.96 -22.71 1.28
C ARG A 44 -11.98 -23.65 1.93
N THR A 45 -13.21 -23.20 2.11
CA THR A 45 -14.30 -24.01 2.69
C THR A 45 -14.71 -25.15 1.76
N LEU A 46 -14.82 -24.91 0.45
CA LEU A 46 -15.09 -25.94 -0.55
C LEU A 46 -13.99 -26.99 -0.62
N LYS A 47 -12.71 -26.57 -0.59
CA LYS A 47 -11.58 -27.52 -0.56
C LYS A 47 -11.61 -28.39 0.69
N TYR A 48 -11.84 -27.78 1.86
CA TYR A 48 -11.95 -28.51 3.12
C TYR A 48 -13.14 -29.48 3.12
N LEU A 49 -14.31 -29.01 2.65
CA LEU A 49 -15.51 -29.83 2.53
C LEU A 49 -15.31 -30.99 1.57
N TRP A 50 -14.66 -30.76 0.43
CA TRP A 50 -14.32 -31.81 -0.53
C TRP A 50 -13.40 -32.86 0.09
N THR A 51 -12.36 -32.44 0.81
CA THR A 51 -11.47 -33.38 1.52
C THR A 51 -12.22 -34.16 2.59
N VAL A 52 -13.04 -33.52 3.43
CA VAL A 52 -13.79 -34.20 4.51
C VAL A 52 -14.85 -35.15 3.95
N CYS A 53 -15.63 -34.73 2.95
CA CYS A 53 -16.68 -35.55 2.34
C CYS A 53 -16.10 -36.72 1.52
N CYS A 54 -15.05 -36.50 0.72
CA CYS A 54 -14.45 -37.58 -0.07
C CYS A 54 -13.62 -38.55 0.78
N HIS A 55 -12.98 -38.09 1.86
CA HIS A 55 -12.21 -38.97 2.75
C HIS A 55 -13.12 -39.78 3.71
N CYS A 56 -14.33 -39.29 4.03
CA CYS A 56 -15.36 -40.11 4.69
C CYS A 56 -15.99 -41.15 3.75
N GLY A 57 -16.10 -40.88 2.45
CA GLY A 57 -16.64 -41.83 1.46
C GLY A 57 -15.70 -42.99 1.09
N GLY A 58 -14.40 -42.89 1.40
CA GLY A 58 -13.40 -43.93 1.14
C GLY A 58 -13.41 -45.07 2.17
N LYS A 59 -13.66 -44.76 3.45
CA LYS A 59 -13.61 -45.77 4.53
C LYS A 59 -14.77 -46.77 4.49
N THR A 60 -15.91 -46.41 3.92
CA THR A 60 -17.06 -47.32 3.79
C THR A 60 -16.91 -48.34 2.65
N LYS A 61 -16.01 -48.12 1.68
CA LYS A 61 -15.81 -49.03 0.54
C LYS A 61 -14.78 -50.14 0.80
N GLU A 62 -13.83 -49.95 1.70
CA GLU A 62 -12.87 -51.02 2.07
C GLU A 62 -13.50 -52.07 3.00
N ALA A 63 -14.48 -51.69 3.83
CA ALA A 63 -15.16 -52.62 4.74
C ALA A 63 -16.07 -53.64 4.01
N GLN A 64 -16.52 -53.35 2.79
CA GLN A 64 -17.42 -54.24 2.04
C GLN A 64 -16.69 -55.23 1.11
N LYS A 65 -15.39 -55.05 0.87
CA LYS A 65 -14.63 -55.89 -0.09
C LYS A 65 -13.94 -57.11 0.53
N ILE A 66 -14.00 -57.27 1.86
CA ILE A 66 -13.43 -58.43 2.56
C ILE A 66 -14.39 -59.63 2.59
N ASN A 67 -15.67 -59.46 2.24
CA ASN A 67 -16.69 -60.49 2.46
C ASN A 67 -17.27 -61.17 1.21
N ASN A 68 -16.53 -61.28 0.10
CA ASN A 68 -16.91 -62.21 -0.97
C ASN A 68 -15.66 -62.78 -1.65
N GLY A 69 -15.46 -64.09 -1.47
CA GLY A 69 -14.39 -64.85 -2.09
C GLY A 69 -14.68 -65.27 -3.54
N SER A 70 -13.58 -65.70 -4.16
CA SER A 70 -13.45 -66.51 -5.38
C SER A 70 -13.42 -65.80 -6.74
N SER A 71 -12.28 -66.05 -7.41
CA SER A 71 -12.11 -66.35 -8.84
C SER A 71 -11.62 -65.25 -9.79
N GLN A 72 -10.39 -65.52 -10.26
CA GLN A 72 -9.87 -65.36 -11.62
C GLN A 72 -9.53 -63.96 -12.19
N ALA A 73 -8.31 -63.94 -12.72
CA ALA A 73 -7.70 -62.91 -13.52
C ALA A 73 -8.45 -62.67 -14.84
N ASP A 74 -8.54 -61.42 -15.27
CA ASP A 74 -8.20 -61.02 -16.63
C ASP A 74 -7.93 -59.50 -16.69
N GLY A 75 -7.00 -59.11 -17.55
CA GLY A 75 -6.48 -57.76 -17.65
C GLY A 75 -7.51 -56.75 -18.16
N THR A 76 -7.54 -55.58 -17.52
CA THR A 76 -7.99 -54.34 -18.19
C THR A 76 -7.26 -53.17 -17.56
N LEU A 77 -6.25 -52.67 -18.27
CA LEU A 77 -5.59 -51.40 -18.01
C LEU A 77 -6.67 -50.30 -18.10
N LYS A 78 -7.02 -49.68 -16.96
CA LYS A 78 -7.93 -48.53 -16.91
C LYS A 78 -7.15 -47.26 -17.28
N PRO A 79 -7.75 -46.30 -18.00
CA PRO A 79 -7.15 -45.00 -18.26
C PRO A 79 -7.26 -44.17 -16.98
N VAL A 80 -6.36 -44.40 -16.02
CA VAL A 80 -6.22 -43.56 -14.82
C VAL A 80 -5.02 -42.62 -14.97
N ASP A 81 -4.04 -43.00 -15.80
CA ASP A 81 -2.78 -42.28 -15.96
C ASP A 81 -2.96 -40.90 -16.63
N GLU A 82 -3.81 -40.75 -17.65
CA GLU A 82 -3.98 -39.45 -18.34
C GLU A 82 -4.58 -38.35 -17.45
N LYS A 83 -5.45 -38.73 -16.49
CA LYS A 83 -6.10 -37.76 -15.59
C LYS A 83 -5.20 -37.40 -14.40
N GLU A 84 -4.39 -38.34 -13.93
CA GLU A 84 -3.39 -38.08 -12.90
C GLU A 84 -2.17 -37.35 -13.45
N GLU A 85 -1.73 -37.64 -14.68
CA GLU A 85 -0.67 -36.90 -15.38
C GLU A 85 -1.10 -35.47 -15.74
N ALA A 86 -2.33 -35.25 -16.21
CA ALA A 86 -2.82 -33.90 -16.48
C ALA A 86 -2.90 -33.04 -15.22
N VAL A 87 -3.36 -33.62 -14.10
CA VAL A 87 -3.40 -32.93 -12.79
C VAL A 87 -1.98 -32.70 -12.26
N ALA A 88 -1.06 -33.64 -12.43
CA ALA A 88 0.35 -33.48 -12.04
C ALA A 88 1.07 -32.43 -12.89
N ALA A 89 0.79 -32.36 -14.19
CA ALA A 89 1.33 -31.37 -15.11
C ALA A 89 0.79 -29.96 -14.83
N GLU A 90 -0.51 -29.82 -14.51
CA GLU A 90 -1.12 -28.56 -14.11
C GLU A 90 -0.55 -28.05 -12.77
N VAL A 91 -0.37 -28.95 -11.79
CA VAL A 91 0.27 -28.64 -10.51
C VAL A 91 1.74 -28.24 -10.71
N GLY A 92 2.47 -28.92 -11.61
CA GLY A 92 3.86 -28.61 -11.94
C GLY A 92 4.04 -27.25 -12.62
N TRP A 93 3.15 -26.90 -13.56
CA TRP A 93 3.16 -25.58 -14.20
C TRP A 93 2.88 -24.47 -13.20
N MET A 94 1.88 -24.63 -12.33
CA MET A 94 1.52 -23.61 -11.34
C MET A 94 2.63 -23.41 -10.29
N THR A 95 3.36 -24.46 -9.92
CA THR A 95 4.57 -24.32 -9.08
C THR A 95 5.68 -23.56 -9.80
N SER A 96 5.92 -23.86 -11.08
CA SER A 96 6.96 -23.16 -11.86
C SER A 96 6.66 -21.67 -12.02
N VAL A 97 5.41 -21.30 -12.27
CA VAL A 97 4.98 -19.90 -12.40
C VAL A 97 5.10 -19.18 -11.06
N LYS A 98 4.74 -19.84 -9.96
CA LYS A 98 4.90 -19.30 -8.60
C LYS A 98 6.36 -19.04 -8.26
N ASP A 99 7.25 -19.98 -8.56
CA ASP A 99 8.68 -19.84 -8.29
C ASP A 99 9.29 -18.72 -9.15
N TRP A 100 8.92 -18.64 -10.43
CA TRP A 100 9.33 -17.54 -11.30
C TRP A 100 8.88 -16.17 -10.76
N ALA A 101 7.62 -16.04 -10.36
CA ALA A 101 7.09 -14.82 -9.76
C ALA A 101 7.81 -14.49 -8.44
N GLY A 102 8.09 -15.49 -7.60
CA GLY A 102 8.87 -15.34 -6.37
C GLY A 102 10.28 -14.80 -6.62
N VAL A 103 10.98 -15.35 -7.63
CA VAL A 103 12.31 -14.89 -8.04
C VAL A 103 12.27 -13.43 -8.52
N MET A 104 11.23 -13.03 -9.26
CA MET A 104 11.07 -11.64 -9.70
C MET A 104 10.87 -10.67 -8.52
N ILE A 105 10.02 -11.01 -7.55
CA ILE A 105 9.74 -10.15 -6.40
C ILE A 105 10.95 -10.07 -5.45
N SER A 106 11.73 -11.14 -5.32
CA SER A 106 12.90 -11.20 -4.43
C SER A 106 14.10 -10.33 -4.86
N ALA A 107 14.04 -9.69 -6.04
CA ALA A 107 15.10 -8.85 -6.61
C ALA A 107 16.50 -9.49 -6.68
N GLN A 108 16.56 -10.82 -6.69
CA GLN A 108 17.81 -11.58 -6.87
C GLN A 108 18.35 -11.44 -8.30
N THR A 109 17.44 -11.37 -9.28
CA THR A 109 17.76 -11.17 -10.69
C THR A 109 17.85 -9.69 -11.05
N LEU A 110 18.60 -9.36 -12.11
CA LEU A 110 18.64 -8.00 -12.65
C LEU A 110 17.24 -7.49 -13.00
N THR A 111 16.42 -8.34 -13.62
CA THR A 111 15.02 -8.03 -13.99
C THR A 111 14.18 -7.71 -12.76
N GLY A 112 14.31 -8.48 -11.67
CA GLY A 112 13.63 -8.19 -10.41
C GLY A 112 14.05 -6.86 -9.79
N ARG A 113 15.35 -6.52 -9.82
CA ARG A 113 15.84 -5.21 -9.36
C ARG A 113 15.26 -4.06 -10.17
N VAL A 114 15.24 -4.19 -11.50
CA VAL A 114 14.64 -3.18 -12.38
C VAL A 114 13.15 -3.03 -12.08
N LEU A 115 12.42 -4.13 -11.91
CA LEU A 115 11.00 -4.10 -11.53
C LEU A 115 10.79 -3.34 -10.23
N VAL A 116 11.58 -3.63 -9.19
CA VAL A 116 11.48 -3.00 -7.88
C VAL A 116 11.79 -1.50 -7.93
N VAL A 117 12.84 -1.08 -8.66
CA VAL A 117 13.14 0.34 -8.88
C VAL A 117 12.00 1.03 -9.64
N LEU A 118 11.42 0.36 -10.63
CA LEU A 118 10.33 0.90 -11.44
C LEU A 118 9.07 1.07 -10.58
N VAL A 119 8.71 0.09 -9.75
CA VAL A 119 7.60 0.19 -8.78
C VAL A 119 7.81 1.39 -7.86
N PHE A 120 9.04 1.59 -7.37
CA PHE A 120 9.34 2.72 -6.50
C PHE A 120 9.18 4.07 -7.21
N ALA A 121 9.79 4.24 -8.39
CA ALA A 121 9.71 5.47 -9.17
C ALA A 121 8.26 5.80 -9.57
N LEU A 122 7.50 4.80 -10.01
CA LEU A 122 6.08 4.98 -10.35
C LEU A 122 5.22 5.27 -9.12
N SER A 123 5.57 4.75 -7.94
CA SER A 123 4.84 5.04 -6.70
C SER A 123 5.00 6.50 -6.30
N ILE A 124 6.22 7.05 -6.42
CA ILE A 124 6.45 8.49 -6.24
C ILE A 124 5.69 9.28 -7.30
N GLY A 125 5.76 8.88 -8.58
CA GLY A 125 5.03 9.53 -9.66
C GLY A 125 3.51 9.58 -9.40
N ALA A 126 2.92 8.48 -8.97
CA ALA A 126 1.50 8.39 -8.65
C ALA A 126 1.10 9.24 -7.43
N LEU A 127 2.01 9.45 -6.48
CA LEU A 127 1.83 10.36 -5.35
C LEU A 127 1.94 11.84 -5.78
N VAL A 128 2.87 12.17 -6.68
CA VAL A 128 2.98 13.51 -7.26
C VAL A 128 1.74 13.87 -8.06
N ILE A 129 1.20 12.92 -8.85
CA ILE A 129 -0.08 13.10 -9.54
C ILE A 129 -1.20 13.41 -8.53
N TYR A 130 -1.24 12.69 -7.40
CA TYR A 130 -2.20 13.00 -6.34
C TYR A 130 -2.03 14.42 -5.79
N PHE A 131 -0.80 14.91 -5.58
CA PHE A 131 -0.58 16.28 -5.14
C PHE A 131 -1.06 17.32 -6.17
N ILE A 132 -0.84 17.06 -7.45
CA ILE A 132 -1.36 17.92 -8.53
C ILE A 132 -2.89 17.91 -8.51
N ASP A 133 -3.51 16.73 -8.46
CA ASP A 133 -4.96 16.56 -8.44
C ASP A 133 -5.61 17.10 -7.17
N SER A 134 -4.88 17.16 -6.05
CA SER A 134 -5.40 17.68 -4.77
C SER A 134 -5.73 19.17 -4.81
N SER A 135 -5.19 19.90 -5.78
CA SER A 135 -5.51 21.31 -6.00
C SER A 135 -6.84 21.52 -6.75
N ASN A 136 -7.36 20.46 -7.40
CA ASN A 136 -8.63 20.49 -8.10
C ASN A 136 -9.80 20.21 -7.14
N PRO A 137 -11.04 20.59 -7.50
CA PRO A 137 -12.22 20.20 -6.74
C PRO A 137 -12.33 18.66 -6.60
N ILE A 138 -12.99 18.20 -5.54
CA ILE A 138 -13.09 16.78 -5.16
C ILE A 138 -13.61 15.89 -6.28
N GLU A 139 -14.52 16.41 -7.09
CA GLU A 139 -15.12 15.73 -8.23
C GLU A 139 -15.09 16.68 -9.44
N SER A 140 -14.46 16.24 -10.53
CA SER A 140 -14.32 17.01 -11.76
C SER A 140 -14.63 16.16 -12.99
N CYS A 141 -15.21 16.80 -14.01
CA CYS A 141 -15.49 16.20 -15.31
C CYS A 141 -14.27 16.37 -16.19
N GLN A 142 -13.64 15.25 -16.54
CA GLN A 142 -12.36 15.23 -17.25
C GLN A 142 -12.49 14.26 -18.41
N ASN A 143 -12.28 14.77 -19.62
CA ASN A 143 -12.38 13.94 -20.81
C ASN A 143 -11.06 13.20 -21.01
N PHE A 144 -11.10 11.88 -21.05
CA PHE A 144 -9.90 11.03 -21.09
C PHE A 144 -8.90 11.40 -22.20
N TYR A 145 -9.39 11.85 -23.35
CA TYR A 145 -8.55 12.23 -24.47
C TYR A 145 -7.84 13.58 -24.30
N LYS A 146 -8.38 14.49 -23.49
CA LYS A 146 -7.81 15.82 -23.27
C LYS A 146 -6.89 15.87 -22.06
N ASP A 147 -7.19 15.10 -21.02
CA ASP A 147 -6.45 15.14 -19.77
C ASP A 147 -5.25 14.20 -19.76
N PHE A 148 -4.07 14.77 -19.99
CA PHE A 148 -2.79 14.04 -19.97
C PHE A 148 -2.49 13.40 -18.61
N THR A 149 -2.87 14.05 -17.51
CA THR A 149 -2.71 13.53 -16.14
C THR A 149 -3.47 12.21 -15.95
N LEU A 150 -4.69 12.11 -16.47
CA LEU A 150 -5.52 10.90 -16.36
C LEU A 150 -4.95 9.75 -17.20
N GLN A 151 -4.36 10.05 -18.36
CA GLN A 151 -3.70 9.06 -19.21
C GLN A 151 -2.47 8.45 -18.52
N ILE A 152 -1.63 9.30 -17.91
CA ILE A 152 -0.47 8.83 -17.13
C ILE A 152 -0.95 8.05 -15.91
N ASP A 153 -1.95 8.54 -15.18
CA ASP A 153 -2.48 7.84 -14.00
C ASP A 153 -3.01 6.45 -14.38
N MET A 154 -3.72 6.32 -15.50
CA MET A 154 -4.16 5.03 -16.02
C MET A 154 -2.98 4.10 -16.32
N ALA A 155 -1.93 4.58 -17.00
CA ALA A 155 -0.74 3.78 -17.29
C ALA A 155 -0.05 3.27 -16.01
N PHE A 156 0.07 4.13 -14.98
CA PHE A 156 0.64 3.75 -13.70
C PHE A 156 -0.23 2.69 -12.99
N ASN A 157 -1.56 2.84 -13.01
CA ASN A 157 -2.46 1.88 -12.36
C ASN A 157 -2.54 0.54 -13.09
N VAL A 158 -2.42 0.51 -14.42
CA VAL A 158 -2.25 -0.74 -15.18
C VAL A 158 -0.95 -1.44 -14.77
N PHE A 159 0.14 -0.71 -14.61
CA PHE A 159 1.39 -1.28 -14.11
C PHE A 159 1.24 -1.84 -12.67
N PHE A 160 0.59 -1.10 -11.77
CA PHE A 160 0.34 -1.58 -10.40
C PHE A 160 -0.57 -2.80 -10.36
N LEU A 161 -1.54 -2.90 -11.26
CA LEU A 161 -2.39 -4.09 -11.39
C LEU A 161 -1.56 -5.32 -11.77
N LEU A 162 -0.65 -5.19 -12.74
CA LEU A 162 0.27 -6.27 -13.11
C LEU A 162 1.20 -6.65 -11.95
N TYR A 163 1.74 -5.66 -11.24
CA TYR A 163 2.60 -5.89 -10.08
C TYR A 163 1.85 -6.56 -8.91
N PHE A 164 0.59 -6.17 -8.67
CA PHE A 164 -0.30 -6.85 -7.73
C PHE A 164 -0.54 -8.30 -8.15
N GLY A 165 -0.78 -8.56 -9.45
CA GLY A 165 -0.92 -9.92 -9.98
C GLY A 165 0.31 -10.80 -9.75
N LEU A 166 1.52 -10.27 -9.98
CA LEU A 166 2.77 -10.99 -9.71
C LEU A 166 2.91 -11.35 -8.21
N ARG A 167 2.63 -10.39 -7.31
CA ARG A 167 2.66 -10.65 -5.86
C ARG A 167 1.60 -11.66 -5.43
N PHE A 168 0.39 -11.57 -6.00
CA PHE A 168 -0.68 -12.52 -5.72
C PHE A 168 -0.32 -13.95 -6.11
N ILE A 169 0.34 -14.15 -7.26
CA ILE A 169 0.80 -15.46 -7.71
C ILE A 169 1.89 -15.99 -6.77
N ALA A 170 2.89 -15.16 -6.43
CA ALA A 170 4.01 -15.54 -5.57
C ALA A 170 3.60 -15.87 -4.11
N ALA A 171 2.49 -15.31 -3.62
CA ALA A 171 2.05 -15.49 -2.23
C ALA A 171 1.79 -16.97 -1.86
N ASN A 172 2.33 -17.39 -0.71
CA ASN A 172 2.07 -18.71 -0.12
C ASN A 172 0.64 -18.82 0.42
N ASP A 173 0.24 -17.86 1.25
CA ASP A 173 -1.10 -17.77 1.83
C ASP A 173 -1.90 -16.64 1.19
N LYS A 174 -2.87 -17.01 0.33
CA LYS A 174 -3.67 -16.03 -0.41
C LYS A 174 -4.50 -15.13 0.50
N LEU A 175 -5.00 -15.64 1.63
CA LEU A 175 -5.81 -14.86 2.59
C LEU A 175 -4.95 -13.80 3.31
N TRP A 176 -3.76 -14.18 3.77
CA TRP A 176 -2.88 -13.27 4.48
C TRP A 176 -2.37 -12.18 3.55
N PHE A 177 -2.00 -12.54 2.32
CA PHE A 177 -1.67 -11.60 1.26
C PHE A 177 -2.83 -10.64 0.94
N TRP A 178 -4.08 -11.12 0.93
CA TRP A 178 -5.26 -10.28 0.65
C TRP A 178 -5.51 -9.22 1.74
N LEU A 179 -5.16 -9.53 3.00
CA LEU A 179 -5.31 -8.63 4.14
C LEU A 179 -4.05 -7.80 4.44
N GLU A 180 -2.99 -7.97 3.65
CA GLU A 180 -1.76 -7.19 3.77
C GLU A 180 -2.04 -5.71 3.43
N VAL A 181 -1.51 -4.78 4.24
CA VAL A 181 -1.76 -3.33 4.07
C VAL A 181 -1.40 -2.85 2.66
N ASN A 182 -0.33 -3.39 2.07
CA ASN A 182 0.10 -3.05 0.71
C ASN A 182 -0.93 -3.46 -0.34
N SER A 183 -1.52 -4.65 -0.18
CA SER A 183 -2.61 -5.14 -1.05
C SER A 183 -3.87 -4.32 -0.85
N VAL A 184 -4.18 -3.94 0.39
CA VAL A 184 -5.32 -3.07 0.73
C VAL A 184 -5.21 -1.72 0.02
N VAL A 185 -4.03 -1.08 0.03
CA VAL A 185 -3.80 0.17 -0.70
C VAL A 185 -4.09 0.02 -2.19
N ASP A 186 -3.71 -1.09 -2.81
CA ASP A 186 -3.97 -1.34 -4.23
C ASP A 186 -5.48 -1.51 -4.52
N PHE A 187 -6.23 -2.21 -3.66
CA PHE A 187 -7.68 -2.35 -3.81
C PHE A 187 -8.44 -1.02 -3.73
N PHE A 188 -7.94 -0.05 -2.97
CA PHE A 188 -8.58 1.25 -2.83
C PHE A 188 -8.11 2.29 -3.84
N THR A 189 -7.01 2.04 -4.55
CA THR A 189 -6.42 3.02 -5.47
C THR A 189 -6.55 2.62 -6.93
N VAL A 190 -6.53 1.33 -7.24
CA VAL A 190 -6.52 0.82 -8.63
C VAL A 190 -7.93 0.73 -9.24
N PRO A 191 -8.94 0.07 -8.63
CA PRO A 191 -10.29 -0.02 -9.20
C PRO A 191 -10.96 1.33 -9.48
N PRO A 192 -10.90 2.35 -8.59
CA PRO A 192 -11.51 3.64 -8.85
C PRO A 192 -10.97 4.36 -10.09
N VAL A 193 -9.72 4.11 -10.48
CA VAL A 193 -9.12 4.72 -11.67
C VAL A 193 -9.73 4.13 -12.94
N PHE A 194 -9.98 2.82 -12.97
CA PHE A 194 -10.71 2.20 -14.08
C PHE A 194 -12.15 2.71 -14.19
N VAL A 195 -12.82 2.91 -13.05
CA VAL A 195 -14.16 3.54 -13.02
C VAL A 195 -14.10 5.00 -13.49
N SER A 196 -13.03 5.73 -13.17
CA SER A 196 -12.82 7.11 -13.59
C SER A 196 -12.76 7.25 -15.11
N VAL A 197 -12.06 6.33 -15.78
CA VAL A 197 -12.00 6.27 -17.24
C VAL A 197 -13.35 5.85 -17.83
N TYR A 198 -14.03 4.86 -17.22
CA TYR A 198 -15.34 4.40 -17.70
C TYR A 198 -16.42 5.49 -17.63
N LEU A 199 -16.41 6.31 -16.58
CA LEU A 199 -17.39 7.37 -16.35
C LEU A 199 -16.95 8.75 -16.88
N ASN A 200 -15.74 8.88 -17.45
CA ASN A 200 -15.12 10.16 -17.81
C ASN A 200 -15.22 11.22 -16.70
N ARG A 201 -14.99 10.79 -15.45
CA ARG A 201 -15.12 11.62 -14.25
C ARG A 201 -13.99 11.31 -13.28
N SER A 202 -13.33 12.34 -12.75
CA SER A 202 -12.28 12.19 -11.75
C SER A 202 -12.84 12.42 -10.35
N TRP A 203 -12.45 11.56 -9.41
CA TRP A 203 -12.76 11.71 -7.99
C TRP A 203 -11.47 11.57 -7.19
N LEU A 204 -11.18 12.57 -6.35
CA LEU A 204 -9.96 12.59 -5.53
C LEU A 204 -9.96 11.44 -4.50
N GLY A 205 -11.11 11.19 -3.87
CA GLY A 205 -11.41 10.03 -3.03
C GLY A 205 -10.26 9.55 -2.13
N LEU A 206 -10.02 8.23 -2.15
CA LEU A 206 -9.00 7.55 -1.34
C LEU A 206 -7.61 7.52 -2.00
N ARG A 207 -7.35 8.37 -3.01
CA ARG A 207 -6.05 8.40 -3.72
C ARG A 207 -4.89 8.77 -2.78
N PHE A 208 -5.15 9.43 -1.66
CA PHE A 208 -4.13 9.73 -0.65
C PHE A 208 -3.50 8.48 -0.01
N LEU A 209 -4.17 7.32 -0.06
CA LEU A 209 -3.61 6.05 0.41
C LEU A 209 -2.35 5.64 -0.37
N ARG A 210 -2.10 6.22 -1.56
CA ARG A 210 -0.85 6.03 -2.31
C ARG A 210 0.38 6.45 -1.48
N ALA A 211 0.24 7.37 -0.52
CA ALA A 211 1.32 7.76 0.38
C ALA A 211 1.79 6.60 1.29
N LEU A 212 0.92 5.63 1.61
CA LEU A 212 1.29 4.44 2.39
C LEU A 212 2.31 3.56 1.67
N ARG A 213 2.40 3.63 0.33
CA ARG A 213 3.41 2.87 -0.43
C ARG A 213 4.84 3.29 -0.11
N LEU A 214 5.05 4.47 0.50
CA LEU A 214 6.37 4.91 0.96
C LEU A 214 6.93 4.04 2.11
N ILE A 215 6.11 3.23 2.78
CA ILE A 215 6.57 2.24 3.78
C ILE A 215 7.52 1.24 3.14
N GLN A 216 7.19 0.77 1.93
CA GLN A 216 8.00 -0.21 1.18
C GLN A 216 9.35 0.36 0.72
N PHE A 217 9.56 1.68 0.74
CA PHE A 217 10.82 2.29 0.34
C PHE A 217 12.02 1.72 1.11
N SER A 218 11.83 1.49 2.41
CA SER A 218 12.87 0.93 3.27
C SER A 218 13.25 -0.50 2.87
N GLU A 219 12.29 -1.32 2.46
CA GLU A 219 12.49 -2.70 1.99
C GLU A 219 13.15 -2.71 0.61
N ILE A 220 12.69 -1.85 -0.30
CA ILE A 220 13.23 -1.71 -1.66
C ILE A 220 14.72 -1.34 -1.62
N LEU A 221 15.09 -0.39 -0.76
CA LEU A 221 16.49 0.03 -0.60
C LEU A 221 17.40 -1.08 -0.03
N GLN A 222 16.84 -1.97 0.79
CA GLN A 222 17.55 -3.16 1.29
C GLN A 222 17.79 -4.16 0.15
N PHE A 223 16.79 -4.41 -0.68
CA PHE A 223 16.92 -5.29 -1.85
C PHE A 223 17.95 -4.79 -2.88
N LEU A 224 18.08 -3.46 -3.02
CA LEU A 224 19.10 -2.84 -3.88
C LEU A 224 20.50 -2.82 -3.25
N ASN A 225 20.68 -3.36 -2.05
CA ASN A 225 21.95 -3.41 -1.32
C ASN A 225 22.58 -2.01 -1.10
N ILE A 226 21.74 -0.97 -1.03
CA ILE A 226 22.15 0.41 -0.75
C ILE A 226 22.28 0.61 0.77
N LEU A 227 21.33 0.07 1.54
CA LEU A 227 21.36 0.10 3.00
C LEU A 227 22.04 -1.16 3.55
N LYS A 228 23.32 -1.03 3.91
CA LYS A 228 24.13 -2.15 4.43
C LYS A 228 24.17 -2.21 5.95
N THR A 229 24.04 -1.07 6.62
CA THR A 229 24.16 -0.95 8.07
C THR A 229 22.79 -1.04 8.74
N SER A 230 22.68 -1.82 9.81
CA SER A 230 21.43 -1.94 10.60
C SER A 230 20.85 -0.59 11.05
N ASN A 231 21.72 0.33 11.48
CA ASN A 231 21.30 1.69 11.87
C ASN A 231 20.68 2.48 10.71
N SER A 232 21.24 2.37 9.50
CA SER A 232 20.72 3.06 8.31
C SER A 232 19.39 2.45 7.85
N ILE A 233 19.25 1.12 7.94
CA ILE A 233 17.99 0.42 7.66
C ILE A 233 16.90 0.89 8.63
N LYS A 234 17.21 0.89 9.93
CA LYS A 234 16.28 1.35 10.97
C LYS A 234 15.88 2.80 10.78
N LEU A 235 16.84 3.70 10.50
CA LEU A 235 16.59 5.11 10.25
C LEU A 235 15.64 5.34 9.07
N VAL A 236 15.92 4.71 7.92
CA VAL A 236 15.07 4.85 6.73
C VAL A 236 13.68 4.28 6.98
N ASN A 237 13.57 3.14 7.68
CA ASN A 237 12.28 2.55 8.01
C ASN A 237 11.43 3.48 8.88
N LEU A 238 12.01 4.04 9.95
CA LEU A 238 11.32 5.01 10.82
C LEU A 238 10.87 6.25 10.04
N LEU A 239 11.74 6.81 9.19
CA LEU A 239 11.40 7.96 8.35
C LEU A 239 10.28 7.64 7.35
N SER A 240 10.35 6.48 6.69
CA SER A 240 9.32 6.00 5.77
C SER A 240 7.95 5.86 6.44
N ILE A 241 7.90 5.24 7.62
CA ILE A 241 6.65 5.07 8.39
C ILE A 241 6.12 6.42 8.86
N PHE A 242 6.99 7.29 9.36
CA PHE A 242 6.60 8.63 9.82
C PHE A 242 6.01 9.48 8.69
N ILE A 243 6.72 9.61 7.56
CA ILE A 243 6.30 10.43 6.41
C ILE A 243 5.05 9.85 5.77
N SER A 244 4.98 8.53 5.56
CA SER A 244 3.82 7.88 4.96
C SER A 244 2.55 8.09 5.80
N THR A 245 2.63 7.90 7.11
CA THR A 245 1.48 8.04 8.00
C THR A 245 1.05 9.50 8.10
N TRP A 246 1.99 10.44 8.19
CA TRP A 246 1.70 11.88 8.22
C TRP A 246 0.97 12.34 6.94
N LEU A 247 1.48 11.98 5.76
CA LEU A 247 0.86 12.36 4.47
C LEU A 247 -0.50 11.67 4.28
N THR A 248 -0.63 10.41 4.68
CA THR A 248 -1.90 9.68 4.58
C THR A 248 -2.97 10.30 5.49
N ALA A 249 -2.61 10.63 6.73
CA ALA A 249 -3.50 11.32 7.65
C ALA A 249 -3.90 12.70 7.12
N ALA A 250 -2.97 13.44 6.51
CA ALA A 250 -3.23 14.75 5.90
C ALA A 250 -4.22 14.63 4.74
N GLY A 251 -4.08 13.60 3.90
CA GLY A 251 -5.02 13.33 2.83
C GLY A 251 -6.40 12.89 3.32
N PHE A 252 -6.47 12.16 4.43
CA PHE A 252 -7.74 11.80 5.06
C PHE A 252 -8.49 13.03 5.57
N ILE A 253 -7.84 13.89 6.37
CA ILE A 253 -8.49 15.11 6.87
C ILE A 253 -8.83 16.07 5.72
N HIS A 254 -7.98 16.17 4.69
CA HIS A 254 -8.27 16.94 3.48
C HIS A 254 -9.53 16.44 2.77
N LEU A 255 -9.72 15.13 2.64
CA LEU A 255 -10.93 14.57 2.04
C LEU A 255 -12.17 14.89 2.90
N VAL A 256 -12.07 14.70 4.21
CA VAL A 256 -13.20 14.87 5.14
C VAL A 256 -13.64 16.34 5.23
N GLU A 257 -12.71 17.27 5.42
CA GLU A 257 -13.03 18.70 5.55
C GLU A 257 -13.57 19.30 4.24
N ASN A 258 -12.99 18.95 3.09
CA ASN A 258 -13.48 19.44 1.81
C ASN A 258 -14.82 18.81 1.41
N SER A 259 -15.05 17.54 1.76
CA SER A 259 -16.31 16.85 1.42
C SER A 259 -17.49 17.38 2.24
N GLY A 260 -17.26 17.65 3.53
CA GLY A 260 -18.29 17.97 4.50
C GLY A 260 -18.96 16.72 5.11
N ASP A 261 -19.75 16.92 6.15
CA ASP A 261 -20.47 15.85 6.84
C ASP A 261 -21.75 15.44 6.08
N PRO A 262 -22.00 14.13 5.89
CA PRO A 262 -23.22 13.67 5.20
C PRO A 262 -24.52 14.04 5.90
N TRP A 263 -24.52 14.12 7.24
CA TRP A 263 -25.73 14.39 8.04
C TRP A 263 -26.19 15.84 7.96
N GLU A 264 -25.28 16.76 7.62
CA GLU A 264 -25.54 18.19 7.45
C GLU A 264 -25.70 18.55 5.96
N ASN A 265 -26.07 17.56 5.12
CA ASN A 265 -26.19 17.71 3.66
C ASN A 265 -24.94 18.33 3.00
N PHE A 266 -23.74 18.04 3.53
CA PHE A 266 -22.45 18.56 3.04
C PHE A 266 -22.34 20.10 3.04
N GLN A 267 -23.13 20.81 3.85
CA GLN A 267 -23.08 22.28 3.91
C GLN A 267 -21.92 22.82 4.76
N ASN A 268 -21.38 22.02 5.68
CA ASN A 268 -20.31 22.41 6.59
C ASN A 268 -18.91 22.15 6.01
N ASN A 269 -18.75 22.21 4.69
CA ASN A 269 -17.46 22.00 4.06
C ASN A 269 -16.49 23.16 4.38
N GLN A 270 -15.22 22.82 4.49
CA GLN A 270 -14.14 23.78 4.66
C GLN A 270 -13.14 23.57 3.54
N ALA A 271 -13.02 24.57 2.66
CA ALA A 271 -12.05 24.56 1.58
C ALA A 271 -10.64 24.72 2.16
N LEU A 272 -10.00 23.59 2.45
CA LEU A 272 -8.60 23.51 2.88
C LEU A 272 -7.79 22.88 1.78
N THR A 273 -6.65 23.47 1.48
CA THR A 273 -5.67 22.84 0.60
C THR A 273 -5.00 21.66 1.29
N TYR A 274 -4.48 20.73 0.48
CA TYR A 274 -3.75 19.57 1.01
C TYR A 274 -2.56 19.99 1.89
N TRP A 275 -1.84 21.05 1.51
CA TRP A 275 -0.68 21.53 2.24
C TRP A 275 -1.03 22.20 3.57
N GLU A 276 -2.18 22.88 3.66
CA GLU A 276 -2.70 23.38 4.95
C GLU A 276 -3.06 22.23 5.89
N CYS A 277 -3.57 21.12 5.36
CA CYS A 277 -3.84 19.90 6.14
C CYS A 277 -2.53 19.26 6.64
N VAL A 278 -1.50 19.20 5.78
CA VAL A 278 -0.16 18.74 6.15
C VAL A 278 0.43 19.59 7.28
N TYR A 279 0.30 20.92 7.17
CA TYR A 279 0.70 21.87 8.21
C TYR A 279 -0.07 21.67 9.52
N LEU A 280 -1.41 21.58 9.46
CA LEU A 280 -2.29 21.32 10.60
C LEU A 280 -1.82 20.09 11.39
N LEU A 281 -1.53 18.98 10.70
CA LEU A 281 -1.11 17.75 11.36
C LEU A 281 0.29 17.86 11.95
N MET A 282 1.23 18.56 11.31
CA MET A 282 2.57 18.77 11.88
C MET A 282 2.51 19.61 13.15
N VAL A 283 1.73 20.70 13.15
CA VAL A 283 1.49 21.57 14.31
C VAL A 283 0.80 20.80 15.45
N THR A 284 -0.12 19.90 15.10
CA THR A 284 -0.84 19.07 16.08
C THR A 284 0.06 17.99 16.67
N MET A 285 0.81 17.24 15.85
CA MET A 285 1.72 16.18 16.33
C MET A 285 2.86 16.73 17.20
N SER A 286 3.32 17.95 16.91
CA SER A 286 4.34 18.64 17.71
C SER A 286 3.78 19.29 18.98
N THR A 287 2.48 19.13 19.29
CA THR A 287 1.78 19.74 20.44
C THR A 287 1.78 21.27 20.47
N VAL A 288 2.10 21.93 19.35
CA VAL A 288 2.17 23.39 19.29
C VAL A 288 0.76 24.00 19.29
N GLY A 289 -0.11 23.52 18.40
CA GLY A 289 -1.53 23.89 18.39
C GLY A 289 -1.83 25.40 18.26
N TYR A 290 -1.31 26.06 17.22
CA TYR A 290 -1.54 27.51 17.00
C TYR A 290 -3.03 27.90 16.91
N GLY A 291 -3.88 27.02 16.37
CA GLY A 291 -5.32 27.27 16.21
C GLY A 291 -5.69 28.18 15.04
N ASP A 292 -4.74 28.47 14.16
CA ASP A 292 -4.93 29.20 12.90
C ASP A 292 -5.71 28.37 11.86
N VAL A 293 -5.33 27.09 11.72
CA VAL A 293 -6.04 26.07 10.94
C VAL A 293 -6.55 25.00 11.90
N TYR A 294 -7.81 24.59 11.75
CA TYR A 294 -8.41 23.51 12.54
C TYR A 294 -9.57 22.86 11.78
N ALA A 295 -9.89 21.63 12.15
CA ALA A 295 -11.00 20.85 11.59
C ALA A 295 -12.36 21.35 12.12
N LYS A 296 -13.26 21.76 11.22
CA LYS A 296 -14.60 22.22 11.61
C LYS A 296 -15.62 21.10 11.58
N THR A 297 -15.46 20.12 10.68
CA THR A 297 -16.41 19.02 10.51
C THR A 297 -16.43 18.08 11.72
N THR A 298 -17.56 17.42 11.94
CA THR A 298 -17.73 16.46 13.04
C THR A 298 -16.84 15.24 12.82
N LEU A 299 -16.82 14.72 11.58
CA LEU A 299 -15.91 13.63 11.21
C LEU A 299 -14.44 14.02 11.34
N GLY A 300 -14.08 15.24 10.93
CA GLY A 300 -12.71 15.74 11.04
C GLY A 300 -12.27 15.87 12.49
N ARG A 301 -13.12 16.41 13.37
CA ARG A 301 -12.83 16.48 14.81
C ARG A 301 -12.69 15.10 15.44
N LEU A 302 -13.57 14.15 15.10
CA LEU A 302 -13.47 12.78 15.58
C LEU A 302 -12.14 12.13 15.16
N PHE A 303 -11.75 12.31 13.90
CA PHE A 303 -10.46 11.84 13.42
C PHE A 303 -9.29 12.49 14.15
N MET A 304 -9.33 13.81 14.37
CA MET A 304 -8.28 14.53 15.09
C MET A 304 -8.09 14.00 16.51
N VAL A 305 -9.15 13.61 17.22
CA VAL A 305 -9.04 13.00 18.57
C VAL A 305 -8.25 11.69 18.52
N PHE A 306 -8.60 10.77 17.61
CA PHE A 306 -7.86 9.52 17.45
C PHE A 306 -6.43 9.74 16.95
N PHE A 307 -6.26 10.70 16.03
CA PHE A 307 -4.96 11.04 15.47
C PHE A 307 -4.04 11.67 16.51
N ILE A 308 -4.53 12.49 17.44
CA ILE A 308 -3.71 13.04 18.53
C ILE A 308 -3.22 11.89 19.43
N LEU A 309 -4.08 10.93 19.79
CA LEU A 309 -3.68 9.78 20.62
C LEU A 309 -2.56 8.95 19.97
N GLY A 310 -2.70 8.62 18.68
CA GLY A 310 -1.69 7.84 17.95
C GLY A 310 -0.46 8.66 17.54
N GLY A 311 -0.69 9.86 17.01
CA GLY A 311 0.31 10.77 16.46
C GLY A 311 1.27 11.30 17.51
N LEU A 312 0.81 11.61 18.72
CA LEU A 312 1.69 11.99 19.83
C LEU A 312 2.60 10.84 20.26
N ALA A 313 2.05 9.62 20.37
CA ALA A 313 2.85 8.44 20.72
C ALA A 313 3.92 8.15 19.65
N MET A 314 3.57 8.25 18.37
CA MET A 314 4.51 8.11 17.27
C MET A 314 5.56 9.23 17.26
N PHE A 315 5.17 10.50 17.39
CA PHE A 315 6.09 11.63 17.37
C PHE A 315 7.09 11.55 18.54
N ALA A 316 6.59 11.28 19.75
CA ALA A 316 7.42 11.14 20.95
C ALA A 316 8.40 9.97 20.89
N SER A 317 8.07 8.90 20.16
CA SER A 317 8.93 7.71 20.03
C SER A 317 9.92 7.83 18.87
N TYR A 318 9.44 8.24 17.69
CA TYR A 318 10.24 8.20 16.46
C TYR A 318 11.22 9.36 16.37
N VAL A 319 10.85 10.57 16.82
CA VAL A 319 11.72 11.75 16.69
C VAL A 319 13.02 11.60 17.48
N PRO A 320 13.01 11.22 18.78
CA PRO A 320 14.24 11.02 19.54
C PRO A 320 15.12 9.92 18.94
N GLU A 321 14.51 8.82 18.49
CA GLU A 321 15.23 7.69 17.89
C GLU A 321 15.90 8.07 16.56
N ILE A 322 15.22 8.84 15.72
CA ILE A 322 15.80 9.41 14.49
C ILE A 322 16.98 10.33 14.83
N ILE A 323 16.84 11.19 15.86
CA ILE A 323 17.91 12.10 16.29
C ILE A 323 19.12 11.32 16.80
N GLU A 324 18.92 10.26 17.58
CA GLU A 324 20.01 9.41 18.07
C GLU A 324 20.76 8.72 16.92
N LEU A 325 20.02 8.16 15.95
CA LEU A 325 20.60 7.48 14.79
C LEU A 325 21.40 8.44 13.88
N ILE A 326 20.93 9.67 13.70
CA ILE A 326 21.64 10.71 12.93
C ILE A 326 22.83 11.28 13.74
N GLY A 327 22.66 11.40 15.05
CA GLY A 327 23.63 11.99 15.97
C GLY A 327 24.87 11.13 16.24
N ASN A 328 24.82 9.83 15.96
CA ASN A 328 25.90 8.87 16.21
C ASN A 328 27.07 8.97 15.20
N ARG A 329 27.50 10.20 14.86
CA ARG A 329 28.68 10.46 14.04
C ARG A 329 29.92 10.52 14.94
N LYS A 330 31.02 9.86 14.52
CA LYS A 330 32.30 9.93 15.24
C LYS A 330 32.78 11.38 15.33
N LYS A 331 32.74 11.96 16.53
CA LYS A 331 33.18 13.34 16.82
C LYS A 331 34.66 13.58 16.49
N TYR A 332 35.49 12.56 16.67
CA TYR A 332 36.92 12.55 16.34
C TYR A 332 37.17 11.70 15.09
N GLY A 333 36.61 12.12 13.96
CA GLY A 333 36.88 11.55 12.65
C GLY A 333 37.66 12.54 11.76
N GLY A 334 38.25 12.02 10.68
CA GLY A 334 39.02 12.81 9.71
C GLY A 334 40.51 12.45 9.69
N SER A 335 41.16 12.77 8.58
CA SER A 335 42.61 12.68 8.43
C SER A 335 43.24 14.04 8.75
N TYR A 336 44.34 14.04 9.49
CA TYR A 336 45.12 15.27 9.68
C TYR A 336 45.72 15.72 8.35
N SER A 337 45.49 16.98 7.96
CA SER A 337 46.10 17.57 6.77
C SER A 337 47.47 18.14 7.15
N ALA A 338 48.54 17.54 6.65
CA ALA A 338 49.90 17.97 6.92
C ALA A 338 50.18 19.33 6.25
N VAL A 339 50.55 20.32 7.05
CA VAL A 339 50.97 21.65 6.55
C VAL A 339 52.49 21.67 6.39
N SER A 340 52.97 22.00 5.19
CA SER A 340 54.41 22.09 4.88
C SER A 340 55.11 23.08 5.82
N GLY A 341 56.24 22.67 6.41
CA GLY A 341 57.03 23.48 7.35
C GLY A 341 56.75 23.23 8.84
N ARG A 342 55.74 22.44 9.23
CA ARG A 342 55.50 22.05 10.63
C ARG A 342 55.87 20.58 10.90
N LYS A 343 56.84 20.36 11.80
CA LYS A 343 57.16 19.03 12.34
C LYS A 343 56.06 18.59 13.33
N GLN A 344 55.75 17.30 13.36
CA GLN A 344 54.60 16.74 14.08
C GLN A 344 55.04 15.54 14.93
N CYS A 345 54.49 15.41 16.14
CA CYS A 345 54.63 14.22 16.98
C CYS A 345 53.23 13.62 17.20
N LEU A 346 53.03 12.35 16.86
CA LEU A 346 51.83 11.60 17.25
C LEU A 346 52.11 10.89 18.58
N PRO A 347 51.54 11.32 19.71
CA PRO A 347 51.59 10.53 20.93
C PRO A 347 50.63 9.34 20.77
N ALA A 348 51.16 8.19 20.40
CA ALA A 348 50.41 6.94 20.39
C ALA A 348 50.51 6.27 21.78
N THR A 349 49.72 6.73 22.78
CA THR A 349 49.65 6.02 24.08
C THR A 349 48.36 6.27 24.86
N CYS A 350 47.72 5.14 25.23
CA CYS A 350 46.71 4.83 26.25
C CYS A 350 45.70 5.91 26.75
N PRO A 351 44.39 5.82 26.41
CA PRO A 351 43.35 6.75 26.88
C PRO A 351 42.70 6.38 28.25
N LYS A 352 43.40 5.69 29.16
CA LYS A 352 42.87 5.33 30.48
C LYS A 352 43.92 5.51 31.58
N LEU A 353 44.05 6.72 32.12
CA LEU A 353 44.61 7.02 33.45
C LEU A 353 44.67 8.55 33.61
N LEU A 354 43.54 9.21 33.89
CA LEU A 354 43.53 10.60 34.38
C LEU A 354 42.16 10.98 34.98
N LEU A 355 41.59 10.07 35.77
CA LEU A 355 40.45 10.35 36.67
C LEU A 355 40.68 9.57 37.97
N SER A 356 41.69 10.00 38.73
CA SER A 356 41.85 9.69 40.15
C SER A 356 43.01 10.52 40.70
N SER A 357 42.73 11.75 41.10
CA SER A 357 43.38 12.45 42.20
C SER A 357 42.50 13.63 42.60
#